data_AF-A0A1Q7UXG1-F1
#
_entry.id   AF-A0A1Q7UXG1-F1
#
_cell.length_a   1.000
_cell.length_b   1.000
_cell.length_c   1.000
_cell.angle_alpha   90.00
_cell.angle_beta   90.00
_cell.angle_gamma   90.00
#
_symmetry.space_group_name_H-M   'P 1'
#
loop_
_entity.id
_entity.type
_entity.pdbx_description
1 polymer ?
#
loop_
_entity_poly.entity_id
_entity_poly.type
_entity_poly.pdbx_seq_one_letter_code
_entity_poly.pdbx_strand_id
1 'polypeptide(L)'
;MPNQCQHLNQIKIRETSTHVCEECVKMGDRWVHLRLCLSCGHVGCCDSSKNKHATKHFHSAKHPLIRSIEPGESWVWCYVDQMQAGEL
;
A
#
# COMPACT_ATOMS: atom_id res chain seq x y z
N MET A 1 16.96 -20.36 -0.62
CA MET A 1 16.74 -19.40 0.49
C MET A 1 15.55 -18.54 0.10
N PRO A 2 14.53 -18.33 0.93
CA PRO A 2 13.45 -17.45 0.52
C PRO A 2 14.05 -16.05 0.35
N ASN A 3 13.92 -15.48 -0.85
CA ASN A 3 14.35 -14.11 -1.15
C ASN A 3 13.59 -13.16 -0.23
N GLN A 4 14.16 -12.84 0.93
CA GLN A 4 13.62 -11.78 1.77
C GLN A 4 13.81 -10.46 1.03
N CYS A 5 12.71 -9.72 0.90
CA CYS A 5 12.71 -8.39 0.35
C CYS A 5 13.64 -7.47 1.16
N GLN A 6 14.71 -6.96 0.55
CA GLN A 6 15.65 -6.05 1.24
C GLN A 6 15.00 -4.69 1.58
N HIS A 7 13.88 -4.37 0.96
CA HIS A 7 13.16 -3.11 1.15
C HIS A 7 12.44 -3.02 2.51
N LEU A 8 12.28 -4.12 3.25
CA LEU A 8 11.64 -4.11 4.58
C LEU A 8 12.30 -3.13 5.58
N ASN A 9 13.60 -2.85 5.40
CA ASN A 9 14.30 -1.85 6.21
C ASN A 9 13.83 -0.40 5.95
N GLN A 10 13.05 -0.15 4.90
CA GLN A 10 12.49 1.16 4.55
C GLN A 10 11.11 1.43 5.19
N ILE A 11 10.60 0.48 5.99
CA ILE A 11 9.34 0.65 6.73
C ILE A 11 9.53 1.71 7.81
N LYS A 12 8.79 2.81 7.70
CA LYS A 12 8.75 3.91 8.67
C LYS A 12 7.40 4.00 9.37
N ILE A 13 6.32 3.74 8.65
CA ILE A 13 4.94 3.81 9.12
C ILE A 13 4.37 2.40 9.05
N ARG A 14 3.78 1.93 10.16
CA ARG A 14 3.15 0.59 10.23
C ARG A 14 1.64 0.65 10.36
N GLU A 15 1.14 1.75 10.89
CA GLU A 15 -0.27 1.96 11.23
C GLU A 15 -0.71 3.32 10.75
N THR A 16 -2.01 3.46 10.50
CA THR A 16 -2.64 4.71 10.11
C THR A 16 -4.04 4.76 10.69
N SER A 17 -4.51 5.95 11.05
CA SER A 17 -5.91 6.17 11.40
C SER A 17 -6.78 6.41 10.15
N THR A 18 -6.16 6.57 8.99
CA THR A 18 -6.85 6.84 7.72
C THR A 18 -7.34 5.54 7.10
N HIS A 19 -8.66 5.38 7.04
CA HIS A 19 -9.33 4.21 6.45
C HIS A 19 -10.11 4.61 5.19
N VAL A 20 -9.58 5.58 4.46
CA VAL A 20 -10.17 6.10 3.22
C VAL A 20 -9.07 6.38 2.21
N CYS A 21 -9.39 6.25 0.92
CA CYS A 21 -8.54 6.78 -0.14
C CYS A 21 -8.94 8.23 -0.39
N GLU A 22 -8.11 9.17 0.06
CA GLU A 22 -8.40 10.60 0.01
C GLU A 22 -8.69 11.09 -1.42
N GLU A 23 -7.97 10.56 -2.41
CA GLU A 23 -8.17 10.91 -3.82
C GLU A 23 -9.50 10.39 -4.35
N CYS A 24 -9.93 9.18 -3.99
CA CYS A 24 -11.24 8.69 -4.36
C CYS A 24 -12.35 9.54 -3.72
N VAL A 25 -12.21 9.92 -2.45
CA VAL A 25 -13.16 10.81 -1.76
C VAL A 25 -13.25 12.17 -2.47
N LYS A 26 -12.11 12.78 -2.83
CA LYS A 26 -12.07 14.05 -3.58
C LYS A 26 -12.74 13.96 -4.95
N MET A 27 -12.69 12.79 -5.58
CA MET A 27 -13.35 12.53 -6.86
C MET A 27 -14.82 12.13 -6.72
N GLY A 28 -15.31 11.85 -5.52
CA GLY A 28 -16.63 11.25 -5.30
C GLY A 28 -16.74 9.79 -5.78
N ASP A 29 -15.60 9.12 -5.97
CA ASP A 29 -15.52 7.73 -6.42
C ASP A 29 -15.37 6.77 -5.21
N ARG A 30 -15.67 5.49 -5.44
CA ARG A 30 -15.50 4.42 -4.44
C ARG A 30 -14.23 3.59 -4.71
N TRP A 31 -13.82 2.81 -3.72
CA TRP A 31 -12.73 1.84 -3.82
C TRP A 31 -13.18 0.47 -3.34
N VAL A 32 -12.39 -0.55 -3.66
CA VAL A 32 -12.64 -1.93 -3.22
C VAL A 32 -11.88 -2.20 -1.92
N HIS A 33 -10.55 -2.07 -1.96
CA HIS A 33 -9.65 -2.27 -0.82
C HIS A 33 -8.63 -1.15 -0.73
N LEU A 34 -8.10 -0.95 0.47
CA LEU A 34 -7.10 0.07 0.78
C LEU A 34 -5.72 -0.53 1.02
N ARG A 35 -4.70 0.23 0.62
CA ARG A 35 -3.29 -0.08 0.79
C ARG A 35 -2.59 1.10 1.44
N LEU A 36 -1.90 0.83 2.54
CA LEU A 36 -1.08 1.79 3.28
C LEU A 36 0.35 1.72 2.76
N CYS A 37 0.90 2.85 2.36
CA CYS A 37 2.33 2.97 2.07
C CYS A 37 3.14 2.98 3.37
N LEU A 38 4.01 1.99 3.54
CA LEU A 38 4.82 1.84 4.76
C LEU A 38 5.99 2.84 4.84
N SER A 39 6.30 3.55 3.76
CA SER A 39 7.38 4.55 3.73
C SER A 39 6.93 5.94 4.18
N CYS A 40 5.69 6.33 3.87
CA CYS A 40 5.19 7.69 4.11
C CYS A 40 3.80 7.78 4.75
N GLY A 41 3.10 6.65 4.94
CA GLY A 41 1.79 6.63 5.58
C GLY A 41 0.60 6.97 4.66
N HIS A 42 0.83 7.14 3.36
CA HIS A 42 -0.25 7.44 2.40
C HIS A 42 -1.16 6.23 2.19
N VAL A 43 -2.48 6.46 2.11
CA VAL A 43 -3.50 5.41 1.92
C VAL A 43 -4.12 5.54 0.55
N GLY A 44 -3.88 4.55 -0.31
CA GLY A 44 -4.40 4.50 -1.68
C GLY A 44 -5.32 3.31 -1.91
N CYS A 45 -6.23 3.44 -2.87
CA CYS A 45 -7.03 2.30 -3.32
C CYS A 45 -6.18 1.29 -4.12
N CYS A 46 -6.53 0.01 -4.00
CA CYS A 46 -5.82 -1.10 -4.63
C CYS A 46 -5.91 -1.08 -6.17
N ASP A 47 -5.10 -1.93 -6.81
CA ASP A 47 -5.09 -2.17 -8.25
C ASP A 47 -6.41 -2.73 -8.82
N SER A 48 -7.20 -3.45 -8.02
CA SER A 48 -8.58 -3.86 -8.37
C SER A 48 -9.58 -2.71 -8.33
N SER A 49 -9.24 -1.57 -7.72
CA SER A 49 -10.09 -0.38 -7.74
C SER A 49 -9.90 0.38 -9.05
N LYS A 50 -10.97 1.03 -9.54
CA LYS A 50 -10.98 1.80 -10.79
C LYS A 50 -9.79 2.76 -10.94
N ASN A 51 -9.40 3.43 -9.85
CA ASN A 51 -8.43 4.52 -9.89
C ASN A 51 -6.97 4.11 -9.60
N LYS A 52 -6.73 2.96 -8.96
CA LYS A 52 -5.39 2.39 -8.68
C LYS A 52 -4.42 3.36 -8.00
N HIS A 53 -4.88 4.10 -6.99
CA HIS A 53 -4.09 5.17 -6.35
C HIS A 53 -2.84 4.64 -5.65
N ALA A 54 -2.86 3.44 -5.05
CA ALA A 54 -1.67 2.85 -4.45
C ALA A 54 -0.52 2.66 -5.47
N THR A 55 -0.85 2.15 -6.67
CA THR A 55 0.12 1.96 -7.75
C THR A 55 0.60 3.28 -8.32
N LYS A 56 -0.30 4.25 -8.53
CA LYS A 56 0.07 5.62 -8.97
C LYS A 56 1.01 6.29 -7.98
N HIS A 57 0.73 6.15 -6.68
CA HIS A 57 1.59 6.64 -5.61
C HIS A 57 2.98 6.01 -5.67
N PHE A 58 3.07 4.69 -5.87
CA PHE A 58 4.36 4.03 -6.11
C PHE A 58 5.09 4.62 -7.33
N HIS A 59 4.41 4.83 -8.46
CA HIS A 59 5.08 5.39 -9.65
C HIS A 59 5.62 6.82 -9.43
N SER A 60 4.91 7.62 -8.63
CA SER A 60 5.28 9.01 -8.30
C SER A 60 6.36 9.10 -7.22
N ALA A 61 6.12 8.49 -6.06
CA ALA A 61 6.98 8.60 -4.88
C ALA A 61 8.09 7.53 -4.82
N LYS A 62 7.99 6.47 -5.64
CA LYS A 62 8.92 5.32 -5.65
C LYS A 62 9.00 4.56 -4.32
N HIS A 63 7.93 4.58 -3.54
CA HIS A 63 7.86 3.82 -2.29
C HIS A 63 7.58 2.33 -2.54
N PRO A 64 8.55 1.44 -2.29
CA PRO A 64 8.46 0.06 -2.74
C PRO A 64 7.42 -0.76 -1.98
N LEU A 65 7.12 -0.39 -0.73
CA LEU A 65 6.32 -1.21 0.18
C LEU A 65 4.95 -0.63 0.47
N ILE A 66 3.96 -1.52 0.39
CA ILE A 66 2.59 -1.28 0.84
C ILE A 66 2.12 -2.41 1.75
N ARG A 67 1.21 -2.10 2.68
CA ARG A 67 0.48 -3.07 3.50
C ARG A 67 -1.00 -3.02 3.17
N SER A 68 -1.67 -4.17 3.20
CA SER A 68 -3.13 -4.15 3.29
C SER A 68 -3.57 -3.59 4.65
N ILE A 69 -4.65 -2.81 4.63
CA ILE A 69 -5.32 -2.36 5.87
C ILE A 69 -6.78 -2.81 5.89
N GLU A 70 -7.09 -3.85 5.12
CA GLU A 70 -8.41 -4.47 5.17
C GLU A 70 -8.57 -5.27 6.46
N PRO A 71 -9.80 -5.37 7.02
CA PRO A 71 -10.05 -6.15 8.21
C PRO A 71 -9.59 -7.61 8.03
N GLY A 72 -8.63 -8.04 8.85
CA GLY A 72 -8.07 -9.40 8.82
C GLY A 72 -6.88 -9.60 7.87
N GLU A 73 -6.43 -8.56 7.15
CA GLU A 73 -5.25 -8.61 6.30
C GLU A 73 -4.09 -7.79 6.88
N SER A 74 -2.93 -8.43 7.08
CA SER A 74 -1.69 -7.83 7.59
C SER A 74 -0.53 -7.91 6.60
N TRP A 75 -0.75 -8.46 5.41
CA TRP A 75 0.33 -8.74 4.47
C TRP A 75 0.95 -7.46 3.89
N VAL A 76 2.25 -7.56 3.60
CA VAL A 76 3.08 -6.51 3.01
C VAL A 76 3.52 -6.95 1.61
N TRP A 77 3.33 -6.08 0.63
CA TRP A 77 3.73 -6.30 -0.75
C TRP A 77 4.82 -5.32 -1.18
N CYS A 78 5.80 -5.84 -1.91
CA CYS A 78 6.84 -5.05 -2.55
C CYS A 78 6.54 -4.90 -4.04
N TYR A 79 6.35 -3.67 -4.51
CA TYR A 79 6.15 -3.38 -5.94
C TYR A 79 7.40 -3.61 -6.78
N VAL A 80 8.59 -3.42 -6.20
CA VAL A 80 9.88 -3.59 -6.90
C VAL A 80 10.16 -5.07 -7.14
N ASP A 81 10.02 -5.87 -6.09
CA ASP A 81 10.28 -7.32 -6.14
C ASP A 81 9.06 -8.12 -6.63
N GLN A 82 7.91 -7.46 -6.80
CA GLN A 82 6.62 -8.04 -7.19
C GLN A 82 6.26 -9.29 -6.37
N MET A 83 6.47 -9.23 -5.06
CA MET A 83 6.23 -10.34 -4.14
C MET A 83 5.73 -9.86 -2.79
N GLN A 84 5.14 -10.79 -2.02
CA GLN A 84 4.85 -10.58 -0.62
C GLN A 84 6.17 -10.51 0.16
N ALA A 85 6.45 -9.35 0.74
CA ALA A 85 7.65 -9.10 1.51
C ALA A 85 7.54 -9.63 2.95
N GLY A 86 6.31 -9.72 3.49
CA GLY A 86 6.05 -10.22 4.84
C GLY A 86 4.61 -9.95 5.29
N GLU A 87 4.42 -9.91 6.61
CA GLU A 87 3.17 -9.54 7.29
C GLU A 87 3.49 -8.67 8.52
N LEU A 88 2.58 -7.76 8.87
CA LEU A 88 2.69 -6.80 9.98
C LEU A 88 1.41 -6.73 10.81
#